data_AF-A0A932GV29-F1
#
_entry.id   AF-A0A932GV29-F1
#
_cell.length_a   1.000
_cell.length_b   1.000
_cell.length_c   1.000
_cell.angle_alpha   90.00
_cell.angle_beta   90.00
_cell.angle_gamma   90.00
#
_symmetry.space_group_name_H-M   'P 1'
#
loop_
_entity.id
_entity.type
_entity.pdbx_description
1 polymer ?
#
loop_
_entity_poly.entity_id
_entity_poly.type
_entity_poly.pdbx_seq_one_letter_code
_entity_poly.pdbx_strand_id
1 'polypeptide(L)'
;IVSGPGGQLAFAIGAQLSAGGRFVNALPSTAMDGKISRIVPQLQEGTVVTVPRTLADIVVTEYGLARLRGKSLRERALELISISHPDFRARLRAEAEKLFWP
;
A
#
# COMPACT_ATOMS: atom_id res chain seq x y z
N ILE A 1 -5.90 -6.16 19.34
CA ILE A 1 -5.25 -6.82 18.17
C ILE A 1 -6.33 -7.64 17.48
N VAL A 2 -6.72 -7.28 16.24
CA VAL A 2 -7.78 -8.01 15.50
C VAL A 2 -7.22 -9.31 14.88
N SER A 3 -5.94 -9.33 14.54
CA SER A 3 -5.15 -10.54 14.18
C SER A 3 -3.65 -10.22 14.27
N GLY A 4 -2.80 -11.25 14.33
CA GLY A 4 -1.33 -11.11 14.29
C GLY A 4 -0.78 -11.07 12.85
N PRO A 5 0.51 -10.73 12.67
CA PRO A 5 1.14 -10.64 11.34
C PRO A 5 1.06 -11.94 10.51
N GLY A 6 0.88 -13.09 11.17
CA GLY A 6 0.80 -14.40 10.51
C GLY A 6 2.05 -14.69 9.68
N GLY A 7 1.86 -15.30 8.51
CA GLY A 7 2.95 -15.64 7.59
C GLY A 7 3.29 -14.58 6.54
N GLN A 8 2.61 -13.42 6.51
CA GLN A 8 2.73 -12.47 5.39
C GLN A 8 4.17 -12.02 5.16
N LEU A 9 4.91 -11.70 6.23
CA LEU A 9 6.31 -11.29 6.15
C LEU A 9 7.19 -12.40 5.56
N ALA A 10 6.99 -13.66 5.98
CA ALA A 10 7.75 -14.79 5.48
C ALA A 10 7.50 -15.02 3.98
N PHE A 11 6.26 -14.89 3.51
CA PHE A 11 5.94 -14.97 2.08
C PHE A 11 6.49 -13.79 1.27
N ALA A 12 6.50 -12.58 1.82
CA ALA A 12 7.11 -11.42 1.16
C ALA A 12 8.62 -11.63 0.95
N ILE A 13 9.32 -12.13 1.97
CA ILE A 13 10.75 -12.48 1.88
C ILE A 13 10.96 -13.62 0.87
N GLY A 14 10.18 -14.70 0.97
CA GLY A 14 10.29 -15.84 0.05
C GLY A 14 10.05 -15.46 -1.41
N ALA A 15 9.07 -14.59 -1.67
CA ALA A 15 8.80 -14.07 -3.01
C ALA A 15 9.94 -13.19 -3.54
N GLN A 16 10.63 -12.44 -2.67
CA GLN A 16 11.78 -11.64 -3.08
C GLN A 16 12.99 -12.49 -3.45
N LEU A 17 13.20 -13.61 -2.74
CA LEU A 17 14.31 -14.55 -2.96
C LEU A 17 14.08 -15.52 -4.13
N SER A 18 12.82 -15.80 -4.46
CA SER A 18 12.46 -16.70 -5.56
C SER A 18 12.72 -16.06 -6.93
N ALA A 19 13.27 -16.84 -7.87
CA ALA A 19 13.48 -16.41 -9.25
C ALA A 19 12.14 -16.10 -9.91
N GLY A 20 11.91 -14.83 -10.25
CA GLY A 20 10.64 -14.36 -10.80
C GLY A 20 9.49 -14.24 -9.78
N GLY A 21 9.75 -14.48 -8.48
CA GLY A 21 8.75 -14.40 -7.43
C GLY A 21 8.11 -13.01 -7.31
N ARG A 22 6.83 -13.00 -6.91
CA ARG A 22 6.03 -11.79 -6.70
C ARG A 22 5.22 -11.89 -5.42
N PHE A 23 5.17 -10.78 -4.70
CA PHE A 23 4.35 -10.65 -3.49
C PHE A 23 3.18 -9.71 -3.76
N VAL A 24 1.96 -10.21 -3.64
CA VAL A 24 0.73 -9.47 -3.98
C VAL A 24 -0.09 -9.27 -2.72
N ASN A 25 -0.30 -8.00 -2.34
CA ASN A 25 -1.24 -7.61 -1.30
C ASN A 25 -2.55 -7.15 -1.92
N ALA A 26 -3.62 -7.92 -1.73
CA ALA A 26 -4.95 -7.56 -2.18
C ALA A 26 -5.80 -7.03 -1.03
N LEU A 27 -6.48 -5.91 -1.25
CA LEU A 27 -7.41 -5.30 -0.31
C LEU A 27 -8.49 -4.49 -1.03
N PRO A 28 -9.73 -4.42 -0.51
CA PRO A 28 -10.66 -3.38 -0.91
C PRO A 28 -10.05 -1.99 -0.71
N SER A 29 -10.33 -1.05 -1.62
CA SER A 29 -9.80 0.32 -1.51
C SER A 29 -10.37 1.08 -0.30
N THR A 30 -11.53 0.65 0.21
CA THR A 30 -12.24 1.25 1.35
C THR A 30 -12.56 0.28 2.49
N ALA A 31 -12.97 0.81 3.63
CA ALA A 31 -13.55 0.11 4.78
C ALA A 31 -14.74 0.91 5.35
N MET A 32 -15.44 0.33 6.33
CA MET A 32 -16.63 0.94 6.97
C MET A 32 -17.68 1.41 5.96
N ASP A 33 -18.08 0.52 5.05
CA ASP A 33 -19.06 0.79 3.99
C ASP A 33 -18.69 2.00 3.11
N GLY A 34 -17.42 2.06 2.69
CA GLY A 34 -16.92 3.13 1.82
C GLY A 34 -16.50 4.42 2.55
N LYS A 35 -16.78 4.54 3.85
CA LYS A 35 -16.56 5.78 4.62
C LYS A 35 -15.08 6.11 4.84
N ILE A 36 -14.20 5.11 4.85
CA ILE A 36 -12.77 5.30 5.07
C ILE A 36 -11.93 4.62 3.98
N SER A 37 -10.84 5.28 3.56
CA SER A 37 -9.85 4.69 2.66
C SER A 37 -8.93 3.73 3.40
N ARG A 38 -8.58 2.60 2.78
CA ARG A 38 -7.50 1.72 3.27
C ARG A 38 -6.12 2.15 2.79
N ILE A 39 -6.06 2.93 1.70
CA ILE A 39 -4.84 3.60 1.26
C ILE A 39 -4.77 4.95 1.95
N VAL A 40 -3.73 5.16 2.76
CA VAL A 40 -3.57 6.34 3.62
C VAL A 40 -2.23 7.02 3.36
N PRO A 41 -2.11 8.34 3.56
CA PRO A 41 -0.85 9.04 3.35
C PRO A 41 0.21 8.65 4.40
N GLN A 42 -0.25 8.40 5.63
CA GLN A 42 0.54 7.85 6.73
C GLN A 42 -0.31 6.91 7.57
N LEU A 43 0.34 5.92 8.18
CA LEU A 43 -0.32 5.03 9.14
C LEU A 43 -0.64 5.80 10.42
N GLN A 44 -1.73 5.41 11.10
CA GLN A 44 -2.08 5.98 12.40
C GLN A 44 -0.97 5.70 13.41
N GLU A 45 -0.79 6.62 14.36
CA GLU A 45 0.17 6.46 15.44
C GLU A 45 -0.06 5.13 16.18
N GLY A 46 1.03 4.42 16.49
CA GLY A 46 0.97 3.10 17.11
C GLY A 46 0.63 1.95 16.16
N THR A 47 0.43 2.20 14.86
CA THR A 47 0.23 1.11 13.89
C THR A 47 1.46 0.22 13.79
N VAL A 48 1.28 -1.09 14.00
CA VAL A 48 2.33 -2.09 13.81
C VAL A 48 2.44 -2.44 12.34
N VAL A 49 3.59 -2.15 11.73
CA VAL A 49 3.87 -2.48 10.32
C VAL A 49 4.16 -3.97 10.19
N THR A 50 3.40 -4.69 9.36
CA THR A 50 3.59 -6.13 9.11
C THR A 50 4.59 -6.40 7.98
N VAL A 51 4.40 -5.73 6.83
CA VAL A 51 5.30 -5.82 5.67
C VAL A 51 6.00 -4.46 5.50
N PRO A 52 7.32 -4.35 5.76
CA PRO A 52 8.04 -3.10 5.60
C PRO A 52 8.09 -2.66 4.14
N ARG A 53 8.24 -1.35 3.92
CA ARG A 53 8.24 -0.73 2.58
C ARG A 53 9.28 -1.35 1.62
N THR A 54 10.37 -1.89 2.13
CA THR A 54 11.45 -2.53 1.35
C THR A 54 11.02 -3.85 0.72
N LEU A 55 10.03 -4.52 1.31
CA LEU A 55 9.47 -5.80 0.83
C LEU A 55 8.14 -5.64 0.08
N ALA A 56 7.58 -4.43 0.06
CA ALA A 56 6.36 -4.14 -0.69
C ALA A 56 6.60 -4.26 -2.20
N ASP A 57 5.78 -5.07 -2.87
CA ASP A 57 5.91 -5.38 -4.29
C ASP A 57 4.67 -4.96 -5.09
N ILE A 58 3.58 -5.73 -5.06
CA ILE A 58 2.33 -5.40 -5.77
C ILE A 58 1.21 -5.18 -4.75
N VAL A 59 0.42 -4.12 -4.97
CA VAL A 59 -0.83 -3.87 -4.24
C VAL A 59 -1.99 -3.88 -5.23
N VAL A 60 -3.10 -4.54 -4.88
CA VAL A 60 -4.27 -4.68 -5.75
C VAL A 60 -5.53 -4.25 -5.00
N THR A 61 -6.35 -3.44 -5.65
CA THR A 61 -7.70 -3.09 -5.23
C THR A 61 -8.68 -3.38 -6.38
N GLU A 62 -9.96 -3.12 -6.16
CA GLU A 62 -11.00 -3.14 -7.20
C GLU A 62 -10.77 -2.11 -8.33
N TYR A 63 -9.85 -1.15 -8.16
CA TYR A 63 -9.51 -0.13 -9.16
C TYR A 63 -8.25 -0.43 -9.96
N GLY A 64 -7.55 -1.53 -9.68
CA GLY A 64 -6.38 -1.98 -10.46
C GLY A 64 -5.21 -2.44 -9.59
N LEU A 65 -4.02 -2.42 -10.19
CA LEU A 65 -2.76 -2.83 -9.54
C LEU A 65 -1.75 -1.68 -9.49
N ALA A 66 -1.06 -1.56 -8.36
CA ALA A 66 0.07 -0.67 -8.13
C ALA A 66 1.34 -1.51 -8.00
N ARG A 67 2.37 -1.17 -8.78
CA ARG A 67 3.70 -1.80 -8.68
C ARG A 67 4.61 -0.89 -7.87
N LEU A 68 5.17 -1.38 -6.76
CA LEU A 68 5.94 -0.57 -5.81
C LEU A 68 7.43 -0.90 -5.79
N ARG A 69 7.81 -2.13 -6.19
CA ARG A 69 9.20 -2.55 -6.22
C ARG A 69 10.02 -1.67 -7.18
N GLY A 70 11.14 -1.14 -6.69
CA GLY A 70 12.05 -0.29 -7.48
C GLY A 70 11.61 1.15 -7.68
N LYS A 71 10.47 1.58 -7.11
CA LYS A 71 9.95 2.95 -7.25
C LYS A 71 10.33 3.84 -6.07
N SER A 72 10.53 5.12 -6.34
CA SER A 72 10.70 6.19 -5.36
C SER A 72 9.44 6.39 -4.51
N LEU A 73 9.54 7.15 -3.41
CA LEU A 73 8.38 7.46 -2.56
C LEU A 73 7.28 8.22 -3.32
N ARG A 74 7.67 9.15 -4.21
CA ARG A 74 6.72 9.91 -5.05
C ARG A 74 5.99 8.98 -6.01
N GLU A 75 6.73 8.15 -6.74
CA GLU A 75 6.14 7.20 -7.69
C GLU A 75 5.23 6.18 -6.99
N ARG A 76 5.64 5.67 -5.82
CA ARG A 76 4.81 4.79 -5.00
C ARG A 76 3.51 5.46 -4.56
N ALA A 77 3.58 6.72 -4.13
CA ALA A 77 2.39 7.47 -3.75
C ALA A 77 1.44 7.61 -4.94
N LEU A 78 1.95 7.98 -6.13
CA LEU A 78 1.14 8.11 -7.35
C LEU A 78 0.50 6.79 -7.78
N GLU A 79 1.25 5.68 -7.71
CA GLU A 79 0.74 4.34 -8.01
C GLU A 79 -0.38 3.93 -7.06
N LEU A 80 -0.19 4.10 -5.75
CA LEU A 80 -1.21 3.77 -4.76
C LEU A 80 -2.47 4.65 -4.94
N ILE A 81 -2.29 5.96 -5.18
CA ILE A 81 -3.41 6.87 -5.45
C ILE A 81 -4.21 6.44 -6.68
N SER A 82 -3.53 5.93 -7.73
CA SER A 82 -4.20 5.50 -8.95
C SER A 82 -5.15 4.31 -8.75
N ILE A 83 -4.92 3.50 -7.71
CA ILE A 83 -5.75 2.35 -7.32
C ILE A 83 -6.61 2.63 -6.07
N SER A 84 -6.62 3.85 -5.54
CA SER A 84 -7.53 4.25 -4.46
C SER A 84 -8.95 4.50 -4.98
N HIS A 85 -9.94 4.44 -4.08
CA HIS A 85 -11.30 4.90 -4.36
C HIS A 85 -11.28 6.35 -4.90
N PRO A 86 -12.02 6.68 -5.97
CA PRO A 86 -12.03 8.00 -6.59
C PRO A 86 -12.22 9.15 -5.59
N ASP A 87 -13.16 9.01 -4.67
CA ASP A 87 -13.50 10.02 -3.65
C ASP A 87 -12.32 10.44 -2.77
N PHE A 88 -11.33 9.57 -2.56
CA PHE A 88 -10.17 9.86 -1.70
C PHE A 88 -8.93 10.34 -2.47
N ARG A 89 -8.89 10.22 -3.81
CA ARG A 89 -7.68 10.49 -4.62
C ARG A 89 -7.18 11.93 -4.50
N ALA A 90 -8.10 12.90 -4.52
CA ALA A 90 -7.75 14.32 -4.43
C ALA A 90 -7.05 14.64 -3.11
N ARG A 91 -7.62 14.18 -1.98
CA ARG A 91 -7.03 14.34 -0.65
C ARG A 91 -5.69 13.62 -0.54
N LEU A 92 -5.59 12.37 -1.02
CA LEU A 92 -4.34 11.61 -0.97
C LEU A 92 -3.22 12.28 -1.77
N ARG A 93 -3.55 12.90 -2.92
CA ARG A 93 -2.59 13.65 -3.72
C ARG A 93 -2.07 14.88 -2.98
N ALA A 94 -2.97 15.68 -2.40
CA ALA A 94 -2.58 16.87 -1.63
C ALA A 94 -1.68 16.53 -0.44
N GLU A 95 -1.95 15.43 0.27
CA GLU A 95 -1.09 14.96 1.36
C GLU A 95 0.25 14.41 0.86
N ALA A 96 0.27 13.69 -0.27
CA ALA A 96 1.51 13.20 -0.87
C ALA A 96 2.43 14.35 -1.32
N GLU A 97 1.86 15.41 -1.88
CA GLU A 97 2.59 16.63 -2.27
C GLU A 97 3.28 17.25 -1.05
N LYS A 98 2.56 17.47 0.06
CA LYS A 98 3.16 18.00 1.30
C LYS A 98 4.29 17.14 1.85
N LEU A 99 4.21 15.81 1.71
CA LEU A 99 5.18 14.89 2.30
C LEU A 99 6.43 14.68 1.46
N PHE A 100 6.29 14.71 0.13
CA PHE A 100 7.35 14.24 -0.76
C PHE A 100 7.80 15.27 -1.78
N TRP A 101 7.06 16.36 -2.02
CA TRP A 101 7.45 17.45 -2.94
C TRP A 101 8.18 18.57 -2.20
N PRO A 102 9.09 19.30 -2.89
CA PRO A 102 9.88 20.35 -2.28
C PRO A 102 9.07 21.63 -2.04
#